data_AF-A0A8S1P9M4-F1
#
_entry.id   AF-A0A8S1P9M4-F1
#
_cell.length_a   1.000
_cell.length_b   1.000
_cell.length_c   1.000
_cell.angle_alpha   90.00
_cell.angle_beta   90.00
_cell.angle_gamma   90.00
#
_symmetry.space_group_name_H-M   'P 1'
#
loop_
_entity.id
_entity.type
_entity.pdbx_description
1 polymer ?
#
loop_
_entity_poly.entity_id
_entity_poly.type
_entity_poly.pdbx_seq_one_letter_code
_entity_poly.pdbx_strand_id
1 'polypeptide(L)'
;MRSQYILSRTDKQWENILKQIIQDEQFILINFDEEKLKFSKILSNFFKEEERNDQIVDFLRNSYINQETFEIYLFNQIKLFLTNYHEVFNKIILLKYEKYHFSVTYSIFQGSKPTILIQLVKSQYNKEIQSLIINTLINLKLLTNLIRIINGNQNYSKDKFHIISTKLIYQYFQAKLHSKTFSFKQCNIKNIIQELKYYFYPNSLVRLLENTVHIKTIPCILKLLLLIIIESSNSNVIFIKTLNIRGQDNCLKIHSKFNIEKFQVRYLQFEYFLQAIVKCISSNEKQIEFELYQESFLPYCKPMFLKC
;
A
#
# COMPACT_ATOMS: atom_id res chain seq x y z
N MET A 1 -47.21 24.35 0.21
CA MET A 1 -46.30 24.64 -0.93
C MET A 1 -45.14 25.60 -0.62
N ARG A 2 -45.29 26.63 0.24
CA ARG A 2 -44.19 27.56 0.58
C ARG A 2 -43.01 26.92 1.35
N SER A 3 -43.28 25.93 2.21
CA SER A 3 -42.26 25.21 3.01
C SER A 3 -41.35 24.29 2.17
N GLN A 4 -41.87 23.62 1.14
CA GLN A 4 -41.08 22.79 0.22
C GLN A 4 -40.12 23.61 -0.66
N TYR A 5 -40.47 24.86 -0.97
CA TYR A 5 -39.62 25.78 -1.73
C TYR A 5 -38.43 26.32 -0.91
N ILE A 6 -38.60 26.44 0.41
CA ILE A 6 -37.55 26.89 1.32
C ILE A 6 -36.56 25.75 1.57
N LEU A 7 -37.04 24.52 1.80
CA LEU A 7 -36.21 23.33 1.97
C LEU A 7 -35.34 23.01 0.73
N SER A 8 -35.94 23.08 -0.46
CA SER A 8 -35.19 22.90 -1.71
C SER A 8 -34.19 24.02 -2.02
N ARG A 9 -34.40 25.23 -1.49
CA ARG A 9 -33.43 26.33 -1.58
C ARG A 9 -32.25 26.13 -0.63
N THR A 10 -32.49 25.64 0.59
CA THR A 10 -31.43 25.31 1.54
C THR A 10 -30.56 24.15 1.05
N ASP A 11 -31.15 23.12 0.41
CA ASP A 11 -30.40 22.00 -0.18
C ASP A 11 -29.47 22.48 -1.31
N LYS A 12 -29.96 23.36 -2.20
CA LYS A 12 -29.14 23.98 -3.27
C LYS A 12 -28.04 24.90 -2.72
N GLN A 13 -28.24 25.53 -1.57
CA GLN A 13 -27.21 26.35 -0.93
C GLN A 13 -26.09 25.49 -0.36
N TRP A 14 -26.40 24.37 0.29
CA TRP A 14 -25.40 23.40 0.74
C TRP A 14 -24.61 22.80 -0.43
N GLU A 15 -25.28 22.45 -1.52
CA GLU A 15 -24.58 22.01 -2.75
C GLU A 15 -23.61 23.06 -3.28
N ASN A 16 -23.99 24.34 -3.26
CA ASN A 16 -23.12 25.43 -3.73
C ASN A 16 -21.96 25.71 -2.77
N ILE A 17 -22.19 25.63 -1.45
CA ILE A 17 -21.15 25.76 -0.42
C ILE A 17 -20.16 24.58 -0.54
N LEU A 18 -20.63 23.35 -0.68
CA LEU A 18 -19.79 22.18 -0.90
C LEU A 18 -19.01 22.27 -2.22
N LYS A 19 -19.62 22.77 -3.30
CA LYS A 19 -18.92 23.03 -4.58
C LYS A 19 -17.79 24.05 -4.45
N GLN A 20 -17.94 25.06 -3.59
CA GLN A 20 -16.90 26.07 -3.35
C GLN A 20 -15.77 25.55 -2.46
N ILE A 21 -16.07 24.66 -1.52
CA ILE A 21 -15.08 24.10 -0.59
C ILE A 21 -14.20 23.02 -1.25
N ILE A 22 -14.72 22.27 -2.23
CA ILE A 22 -14.07 21.04 -2.75
C ILE A 22 -13.39 21.27 -4.13
N GLN A 23 -12.99 22.50 -4.47
CA GLN A 23 -12.45 22.81 -5.82
C GLN A 23 -11.16 22.03 -6.18
N ASP A 24 -10.39 21.56 -5.20
CA ASP A 24 -9.09 20.91 -5.43
C ASP A 24 -9.06 19.39 -5.16
N GLU A 25 -10.15 18.77 -4.73
CA GLU A 25 -10.19 17.35 -4.33
C GLU A 25 -11.04 16.49 -5.25
N GLN A 26 -10.70 15.20 -5.38
CA GLN A 26 -11.53 14.25 -6.13
C GLN A 26 -12.61 13.69 -5.22
N PHE A 27 -13.87 13.89 -5.59
CA PHE A 27 -15.03 13.52 -4.79
C PHE A 27 -16.20 12.99 -5.62
N ILE A 28 -17.06 12.23 -4.94
CA ILE A 28 -18.36 11.78 -5.39
C ILE A 28 -19.36 12.21 -4.33
N LEU A 29 -20.42 12.89 -4.75
CA LEU A 29 -21.56 13.24 -3.91
C LEU A 29 -22.79 12.48 -4.42
N ILE A 30 -23.37 11.63 -3.57
CA ILE A 30 -24.52 10.79 -3.91
C ILE A 30 -25.66 10.97 -2.90
N ASN A 31 -26.89 10.76 -3.36
CA ASN A 31 -28.08 10.67 -2.52
C ASN A 31 -28.59 9.23 -2.49
N PHE A 32 -29.09 8.81 -1.33
CA PHE A 32 -29.84 7.58 -1.18
C PHE A 32 -31.35 7.87 -1.16
N ASP A 33 -32.10 7.22 -2.03
CA ASP A 33 -33.56 7.25 -2.04
C ASP A 33 -34.09 6.04 -1.28
N GLU A 34 -34.60 6.26 -0.06
CA GLU A 34 -35.09 5.18 0.82
C GLU A 34 -36.31 4.45 0.23
N GLU A 35 -37.19 5.16 -0.46
CA GLU A 35 -38.40 4.56 -1.06
C GLU A 35 -38.04 3.62 -2.22
N LYS A 36 -37.02 3.99 -2.99
CA LYS A 36 -36.58 3.22 -4.17
C LYS A 36 -35.41 2.29 -3.90
N LEU A 37 -34.81 2.36 -2.69
CA LEU A 37 -33.57 1.69 -2.31
C LEU A 37 -32.46 1.88 -3.34
N LYS A 38 -32.26 3.12 -3.81
CA LYS A 38 -31.32 3.41 -4.90
C LYS A 38 -30.43 4.60 -4.58
N PHE A 39 -29.15 4.47 -4.94
CA PHE A 39 -28.22 5.58 -4.97
C PHE A 39 -28.37 6.38 -6.27
N SER A 40 -28.27 7.69 -6.16
CA SER A 40 -28.31 8.63 -7.29
C SER A 40 -27.16 9.61 -7.18
N LYS A 41 -26.45 9.84 -8.28
CA LYS A 41 -25.40 10.85 -8.37
C LYS A 41 -26.02 12.24 -8.20
N ILE A 42 -25.40 13.06 -7.35
CA ILE A 42 -25.62 14.51 -7.34
C ILE A 42 -24.50 15.18 -8.13
N LEU A 43 -23.25 14.90 -7.75
CA LEU A 43 -22.07 15.50 -8.35
C LEU A 43 -20.88 14.54 -8.27
N SER A 44 -19.92 14.66 -9.18
CA SER A 44 -18.64 13.96 -9.07
C SER A 44 -17.61 14.61 -9.99
N ASN A 45 -16.39 14.78 -9.50
CA ASN A 45 -15.19 15.06 -10.30
C ASN A 45 -14.13 13.93 -10.14
N PHE A 46 -14.57 12.81 -9.56
CA PHE A 46 -13.74 11.64 -9.28
C PHE A 46 -13.24 10.99 -10.57
N PHE A 47 -14.12 10.90 -11.58
CA PHE A 47 -13.82 10.40 -12.92
C PHE A 47 -13.58 11.60 -13.85
N LYS A 48 -12.53 11.54 -14.67
CA LYS A 48 -12.00 12.68 -15.44
C LYS A 48 -12.85 13.12 -16.63
N GLU A 49 -13.95 12.43 -16.93
CA GLU A 49 -14.77 12.68 -18.10
C GLU A 49 -16.24 12.79 -17.70
N GLU A 50 -16.94 13.77 -18.31
CA GLU A 50 -18.37 14.02 -18.12
C GLU A 50 -19.22 12.89 -18.68
N GLU A 51 -19.18 11.68 -18.11
CA GLU A 51 -20.04 10.58 -18.57
C GLU A 51 -20.67 9.77 -17.41
N ARG A 52 -22.01 9.87 -17.38
CA ARG A 52 -23.09 9.00 -16.88
C ARG A 52 -23.10 8.53 -15.41
N ASN A 53 -24.29 8.59 -14.82
CA ASN A 53 -24.63 8.03 -13.51
C ASN A 53 -24.27 6.53 -13.39
N ASP A 54 -24.23 5.83 -14.52
CA ASP A 54 -23.94 4.40 -14.62
C ASP A 54 -22.57 4.04 -14.03
N GLN A 55 -21.53 4.84 -14.25
CA GLN A 55 -20.19 4.56 -13.71
C GLN A 55 -20.11 4.68 -12.18
N ILE A 56 -20.91 5.56 -11.57
CA ILE A 56 -20.95 5.68 -10.10
C ILE A 56 -21.70 4.49 -9.51
N VAL A 57 -22.80 4.08 -10.14
CA VAL A 57 -23.52 2.88 -9.72
C VAL A 57 -22.63 1.63 -9.87
N ASP A 58 -21.88 1.53 -10.97
CA ASP A 58 -20.89 0.47 -11.18
C ASP A 58 -19.76 0.55 -10.17
N PHE A 59 -19.29 1.76 -9.83
CA PHE A 59 -18.29 1.95 -8.78
C PHE A 59 -18.83 1.46 -7.42
N LEU A 60 -20.04 1.81 -7.02
CA LEU A 60 -20.63 1.37 -5.76
C LEU A 60 -20.84 -0.15 -5.72
N ARG A 61 -21.25 -0.75 -6.84
CA ARG A 61 -21.56 -2.19 -6.95
C ARG A 61 -20.33 -3.07 -7.07
N ASN A 62 -19.31 -2.60 -7.77
CA ASN A 62 -18.10 -3.37 -8.05
C ASN A 62 -16.91 -2.96 -7.17
N SER A 63 -17.10 -2.00 -6.25
CA SER A 63 -16.14 -1.74 -5.17
C SER A 63 -16.43 -2.63 -3.98
N TYR A 64 -15.40 -3.16 -3.33
CA TYR A 64 -15.55 -4.06 -2.19
C TYR A 64 -14.80 -3.57 -0.94
N ILE A 65 -15.41 -3.80 0.22
CA ILE A 65 -14.86 -3.66 1.58
C ILE A 65 -15.12 -4.99 2.27
N ASN A 66 -14.13 -5.66 2.85
CA ASN A 66 -14.36 -6.89 3.65
C ASN A 66 -15.32 -7.93 3.01
N GLN A 67 -15.25 -8.13 1.69
CA GLN A 67 -16.13 -9.02 0.89
C GLN A 67 -17.58 -8.54 0.66
N GLU A 68 -18.01 -7.42 1.26
CA GLU A 68 -19.26 -6.75 0.92
C GLU A 68 -19.02 -5.67 -0.16
N THR A 69 -20.03 -5.41 -0.99
CA THR A 69 -19.96 -4.31 -1.95
C THR A 69 -20.06 -2.98 -1.21
N PHE A 70 -19.46 -1.93 -1.79
CA PHE A 70 -19.49 -0.60 -1.20
C PHE A 70 -20.93 -0.06 -1.10
N GLU A 71 -21.79 -0.42 -2.06
CA GLU A 71 -23.23 -0.17 -2.01
C GLU A 71 -23.88 -0.73 -0.74
N ILE A 72 -23.62 -2.00 -0.42
CA ILE A 72 -24.16 -2.67 0.78
C ILE A 72 -23.60 -2.05 2.05
N TYR A 73 -22.29 -1.79 2.06
CA TYR A 73 -21.64 -1.14 3.21
C TYR A 73 -22.26 0.23 3.50
N LEU A 74 -22.39 1.11 2.51
CA LEU A 74 -22.97 2.44 2.70
C LEU A 74 -24.41 2.36 3.19
N PHE A 75 -25.20 1.40 2.68
CA PHE A 75 -26.56 1.17 3.18
C PHE A 75 -26.59 0.80 4.66
N ASN A 76 -25.68 -0.08 5.11
CA ASN A 76 -25.55 -0.42 6.53
C ASN A 76 -25.11 0.79 7.37
N GLN A 77 -24.22 1.64 6.84
CA GLN A 77 -23.78 2.85 7.53
C GLN A 77 -24.87 3.91 7.61
N ILE A 78 -25.75 4.04 6.60
CA ILE A 78 -26.95 4.91 6.69
C ILE A 78 -27.85 4.44 7.84
N LYS A 79 -28.12 3.13 7.94
CA LYS A 79 -28.92 2.58 9.04
C LYS A 79 -28.30 2.83 10.41
N LEU A 80 -26.97 2.70 10.52
CA LEU A 80 -26.23 2.99 11.75
C LEU A 80 -26.22 4.49 12.06
N PHE A 81 -26.16 5.36 11.06
CA PHE A 81 -26.19 6.81 11.25
C PHE A 81 -27.50 7.27 11.89
N LEU A 82 -28.62 6.62 11.56
CA LEU A 82 -29.94 6.90 12.18
C LEU A 82 -29.99 6.56 13.68
N THR A 83 -29.12 5.66 14.17
CA THR A 83 -29.12 5.21 15.57
C THR A 83 -27.92 5.74 16.37
N ASN A 84 -26.77 6.00 15.73
CA ASN A 84 -25.54 6.48 16.37
C ASN A 84 -24.71 7.37 15.42
N TYR A 85 -25.06 8.66 15.34
CA TYR A 85 -24.47 9.59 14.38
C TYR A 85 -22.96 9.83 14.57
N HIS A 86 -22.48 9.80 15.82
CA HIS A 86 -21.10 10.11 16.16
C HIS A 86 -20.10 9.11 15.60
N GLU A 87 -20.49 7.84 15.54
CA GLU A 87 -19.59 6.78 15.10
C GLU A 87 -19.39 6.75 13.60
N VAL A 88 -20.28 7.35 12.79
CA VAL A 88 -20.31 7.18 11.32
C VAL A 88 -19.74 8.40 10.57
N PHE A 89 -19.40 9.46 11.28
CA PHE A 89 -18.89 10.70 10.66
C PHE A 89 -17.40 10.60 10.30
N ASN A 90 -17.03 11.04 9.08
CA ASN A 90 -15.65 11.12 8.57
C ASN A 90 -14.86 9.80 8.70
N LYS A 91 -15.45 8.67 8.29
CA LYS A 91 -14.74 7.39 8.30
C LYS A 91 -13.82 7.28 7.09
N ILE A 92 -12.59 6.82 7.35
CA ILE A 92 -11.64 6.42 6.33
C ILE A 92 -11.81 4.91 6.10
N ILE A 93 -11.99 4.52 4.85
CA ILE A 93 -12.15 3.13 4.43
C ILE A 93 -11.27 2.82 3.22
N LEU A 94 -10.89 1.56 3.10
CA LEU A 94 -10.12 1.05 1.97
C LEU A 94 -11.06 0.26 1.04
N LEU A 95 -11.17 0.72 -0.20
CA LEU A 95 -11.98 0.14 -1.26
C LEU A 95 -11.12 -0.60 -2.26
N LYS A 96 -11.55 -1.79 -2.67
CA LYS A 96 -11.02 -2.47 -3.86
C LYS A 96 -11.98 -2.26 -5.02
N TYR A 97 -11.52 -1.65 -6.11
CA TYR A 97 -12.28 -1.50 -7.35
C TYR A 97 -11.37 -1.92 -8.52
N GLU A 98 -11.85 -2.86 -9.33
CA GLU A 98 -11.05 -3.56 -10.35
C GLU A 98 -9.75 -4.17 -9.76
N LYS A 99 -8.58 -3.77 -10.28
CA LYS A 99 -7.24 -4.19 -9.83
C LYS A 99 -6.59 -3.17 -8.86
N TYR A 100 -7.31 -2.11 -8.49
CA TYR A 100 -6.80 -1.01 -7.71
C TYR A 100 -7.39 -0.98 -6.29
N HIS A 101 -6.62 -0.41 -5.36
CA HIS A 101 -7.03 -0.19 -3.98
C HIS A 101 -6.98 1.31 -3.69
N PHE A 102 -8.06 1.84 -3.12
CA PHE A 102 -8.25 3.27 -2.87
C PHE A 102 -8.54 3.49 -1.39
N SER A 103 -7.92 4.50 -0.78
CA SER A 103 -8.38 5.02 0.51
C SER A 103 -9.36 6.14 0.25
N VAL A 104 -10.57 6.02 0.76
CA VAL A 104 -11.59 7.07 0.67
C VAL A 104 -12.04 7.47 2.06
N THR A 105 -12.28 8.76 2.24
CA THR A 105 -13.04 9.25 3.39
C THR A 105 -14.47 9.37 2.93
N TYR A 106 -15.43 8.95 3.76
CA TYR A 106 -16.82 9.24 3.51
C TYR A 106 -17.49 9.85 4.73
N SER A 107 -18.50 10.66 4.44
CA SER A 107 -19.31 11.36 5.43
C SER A 107 -20.76 11.31 4.99
N ILE A 108 -21.64 10.94 5.92
CA ILE A 108 -23.08 10.91 5.70
C ILE A 108 -23.68 12.17 6.31
N PHE A 109 -24.49 12.87 5.54
CA PHE A 109 -25.24 14.05 5.92
C PHE A 109 -26.73 13.75 5.80
N GLN A 110 -27.51 14.15 6.79
CA GLN A 110 -28.96 13.99 6.77
C GLN A 110 -29.60 15.32 6.31
N GLY A 111 -30.12 15.34 5.09
CA GLY A 111 -31.00 16.39 4.59
C GLY A 111 -32.43 15.87 4.44
N SER A 112 -33.10 16.23 3.35
CA SER A 112 -34.36 15.61 2.93
C SER A 112 -34.20 14.14 2.50
N LYS A 113 -33.01 13.76 2.05
CA LYS A 113 -32.54 12.38 1.81
C LYS A 113 -31.14 12.22 2.41
N PRO A 114 -30.71 10.99 2.77
CA PRO A 114 -29.32 10.75 3.14
C PRO A 114 -28.38 11.10 1.98
N THR A 115 -27.49 12.06 2.21
CA THR A 115 -26.47 12.49 1.25
C THR A 115 -25.12 12.00 1.72
N ILE A 116 -24.36 11.37 0.83
CA ILE A 116 -23.05 10.81 1.14
C ILE A 116 -22.01 11.54 0.31
N LEU A 117 -21.04 12.15 0.97
CA LEU A 117 -19.83 12.64 0.36
C LEU A 117 -18.76 11.55 0.47
N ILE A 118 -18.17 11.18 -0.65
CA ILE A 118 -17.04 10.27 -0.74
C ILE A 118 -15.90 11.07 -1.34
N GLN A 119 -14.82 11.24 -0.59
CA GLN A 119 -13.61 11.89 -1.05
C GLN A 119 -12.52 10.84 -1.19
N LEU A 120 -11.82 10.84 -2.33
CA LEU A 120 -10.51 10.18 -2.36
C LEU A 120 -9.65 10.89 -1.33
N VAL A 121 -9.04 10.11 -0.44
CA VAL A 121 -7.95 10.64 0.36
C VAL A 121 -6.81 10.89 -0.61
N LYS A 122 -6.76 12.10 -1.19
CA LYS A 122 -5.52 12.66 -1.73
C LYS A 122 -4.62 12.75 -0.53
N SER A 123 -3.72 11.80 -0.39
CA SER A 123 -2.72 11.87 0.67
C SER A 123 -1.93 13.16 0.44
N GLN A 124 -2.20 14.21 1.23
CA GLN A 124 -1.24 15.30 1.42
C GLN A 124 0.11 14.71 1.87
N TYR A 125 0.03 13.58 2.58
CA TYR A 125 1.08 12.59 2.79
C TYR A 125 1.89 12.21 1.53
N ASN A 126 1.31 12.13 0.31
CA ASN A 126 2.06 11.79 -0.90
C ASN A 126 2.98 12.91 -1.40
N LYS A 127 2.68 14.20 -1.19
CA LYS A 127 3.62 15.26 -1.61
C LYS A 127 4.83 15.29 -0.68
N GLU A 128 4.60 15.22 0.63
CA GLU A 128 5.67 15.15 1.63
C GLU A 128 6.44 13.83 1.51
N ILE A 129 5.76 12.69 1.36
CA ILE A 129 6.42 11.40 1.10
C ILE A 129 7.15 11.40 -0.23
N GLN A 130 6.59 11.94 -1.32
CA GLN A 130 7.31 12.03 -2.59
C GLN A 130 8.53 12.94 -2.45
N SER A 131 8.41 14.07 -1.75
CA SER A 131 9.55 14.92 -1.44
C SER A 131 10.59 14.18 -0.60
N LEU A 132 10.16 13.37 0.37
CA LEU A 132 11.03 12.57 1.23
C LEU A 132 11.68 11.44 0.44
N ILE A 133 10.96 10.79 -0.48
CA ILE A 133 11.46 9.79 -1.42
C ILE A 133 12.51 10.41 -2.34
N ILE A 134 12.21 11.57 -2.93
CA ILE A 134 13.11 12.31 -3.82
C ILE A 134 14.36 12.74 -3.04
N ASN A 135 14.19 13.35 -1.87
CA ASN A 135 15.29 13.76 -0.98
C ASN A 135 16.12 12.56 -0.53
N THR A 136 15.49 11.42 -0.23
CA THR A 136 16.21 10.19 0.15
C THR A 136 17.00 9.62 -1.02
N LEU A 137 16.45 9.63 -2.24
CA LEU A 137 17.16 9.22 -3.45
C LEU A 137 18.33 10.16 -3.78
N ILE A 138 18.14 11.47 -3.63
CA ILE A 138 19.19 12.47 -3.80
C ILE A 138 20.29 12.23 -2.75
N ASN A 139 19.91 12.07 -1.48
CA ASN A 139 20.84 11.80 -0.38
C ASN A 139 21.61 10.50 -0.61
N LEU A 140 20.94 9.43 -1.05
CA LEU A 140 21.59 8.17 -1.42
C LEU A 140 22.59 8.37 -2.56
N LYS A 141 22.20 9.06 -3.65
CA LYS A 141 23.07 9.33 -4.79
C LYS A 141 24.28 10.19 -4.41
N LEU A 142 24.08 11.21 -3.59
CA LEU A 142 25.14 12.05 -3.04
C LEU A 142 26.09 11.23 -2.16
N LEU A 143 25.55 10.41 -1.25
CA LEU A 143 26.32 9.49 -0.41
C LEU A 143 27.15 8.51 -1.26
N THR A 144 26.56 7.89 -2.29
CA THR A 144 27.27 6.99 -3.21
C THR A 144 28.42 7.70 -3.94
N ASN A 145 28.17 8.93 -4.43
CA ASN A 145 29.19 9.73 -5.10
C ASN A 145 30.31 10.17 -4.15
N LEU A 146 29.96 10.57 -2.93
CA LEU A 146 30.92 10.95 -1.89
C LEU A 146 31.82 9.78 -1.50
N ILE A 147 31.28 8.56 -1.32
CA ILE A 147 32.12 7.38 -1.10
C ILE A 147 33.06 7.14 -2.27
N ARG A 148 32.58 7.27 -3.50
CA ARG A 148 33.42 7.03 -4.69
C ARG A 148 34.61 7.98 -4.72
N ILE A 149 34.41 9.23 -4.28
CA ILE A 149 35.47 10.23 -4.14
C ILE A 149 36.39 9.89 -2.95
N ILE A 150 35.83 9.50 -1.80
CA ILE A 150 36.56 9.18 -0.57
C ILE A 150 37.42 7.91 -0.74
N ASN A 151 36.92 6.88 -1.44
CA ASN A 151 37.67 5.68 -1.82
C ASN A 151 38.92 6.00 -2.65
N GLY A 152 38.96 7.18 -3.30
CA GLY A 152 40.13 7.65 -4.02
C GLY A 152 41.22 8.23 -3.12
N ASN A 153 40.92 8.70 -1.90
CA ASN A 153 41.83 9.59 -1.17
C ASN A 153 41.91 9.42 0.37
N GLN A 154 41.08 8.60 1.06
CA GLN A 154 41.18 8.42 2.52
C GLN A 154 40.76 7.03 3.07
N ASN A 155 41.31 6.68 4.25
CA ASN A 155 40.90 5.54 5.08
C ASN A 155 39.49 5.75 5.67
N TYR A 156 38.47 5.35 4.92
CA TYR A 156 37.07 5.49 5.30
C TYR A 156 36.48 4.24 5.96
N SER A 157 35.63 4.44 6.98
CA SER A 157 34.90 3.35 7.63
C SER A 157 33.68 2.94 6.79
N LYS A 158 33.86 1.90 5.96
CA LYS A 158 32.79 1.28 5.17
C LYS A 158 31.60 0.84 6.01
N ASP A 159 31.83 0.40 7.25
CA ASP A 159 30.77 -0.02 8.17
C ASP A 159 29.84 1.12 8.57
N LYS A 160 30.41 2.28 8.94
CA LYS A 160 29.63 3.46 9.31
C LYS A 160 28.79 3.94 8.14
N PHE A 161 29.32 3.88 6.91
CA PHE A 161 28.53 4.14 5.72
C PHE A 161 27.31 3.26 5.65
N HIS A 162 27.58 1.96 5.75
CA HIS A 162 26.62 0.93 5.41
C HIS A 162 25.43 1.02 6.36
N ILE A 163 25.70 1.30 7.64
CA ILE A 163 24.68 1.57 8.64
C ILE A 163 23.77 2.75 8.22
N ILE A 164 24.35 3.85 7.72
CA ILE A 164 23.58 5.03 7.29
C ILE A 164 22.80 4.72 6.01
N SER A 165 23.43 4.13 4.99
CA SER A 165 22.75 3.79 3.74
C SER A 165 21.59 2.83 3.98
N THR A 166 21.80 1.80 4.80
CA THR A 166 20.75 0.82 5.13
C THR A 166 19.56 1.49 5.82
N LYS A 167 19.80 2.44 6.73
CA LYS A 167 18.70 3.24 7.33
C LYS A 167 17.91 4.02 6.28
N LEU A 168 18.60 4.71 5.36
CA LEU A 168 17.96 5.50 4.31
C LEU A 168 17.18 4.63 3.32
N ILE A 169 17.72 3.46 2.95
CA ILE A 169 17.06 2.50 2.07
C ILE A 169 15.76 2.00 2.70
N TYR A 170 15.77 1.64 3.98
CA TYR A 170 14.55 1.21 4.68
C TYR A 170 13.52 2.33 4.77
N GLN A 171 13.93 3.57 5.07
CA GLN A 171 13.04 4.73 5.04
C GLN A 171 12.43 4.95 3.65
N TYR A 172 13.23 4.82 2.58
CA TYR A 172 12.74 4.89 1.20
C TYR A 172 11.69 3.81 0.91
N PHE A 173 11.95 2.55 1.29
CA PHE A 173 10.98 1.47 1.08
C PHE A 173 9.72 1.68 1.90
N GLN A 174 9.83 2.09 3.16
CA GLN A 174 8.68 2.40 4.01
C GLN A 174 7.80 3.48 3.36
N ALA A 175 8.41 4.61 3.01
CA ALA A 175 7.75 5.72 2.32
C ALA A 175 7.08 5.26 1.01
N LYS A 176 7.78 4.47 0.20
CA LYS A 176 7.27 3.93 -1.07
C LYS A 176 6.08 2.99 -0.88
N LEU A 177 6.12 2.14 0.15
CA LEU A 177 5.02 1.22 0.47
C LEU A 177 3.77 1.95 0.95
N HIS A 178 3.92 3.04 1.72
CA HIS A 178 2.78 3.88 2.10
C HIS A 178 2.21 4.72 0.95
N SER A 179 3.04 5.08 -0.04
CA SER A 179 2.64 5.97 -1.14
C SER A 179 1.95 5.32 -2.35
N LYS A 180 1.99 3.98 -2.48
CA LYS A 180 1.64 3.29 -3.74
C LYS A 180 0.44 2.36 -3.65
N THR A 181 -0.33 2.36 -4.73
CA THR A 181 -1.17 1.22 -5.13
C THR A 181 -0.30 0.02 -5.46
N PHE A 182 -0.50 -1.11 -4.80
CA PHE A 182 0.23 -2.35 -5.09
C PHE A 182 -0.33 -3.05 -6.32
N SER A 183 0.55 -3.54 -7.19
CA SER A 183 0.18 -4.33 -8.36
C SER A 183 1.00 -5.61 -8.40
N PHE A 184 0.34 -6.75 -8.57
CA PHE A 184 1.01 -8.03 -8.83
C PHE A 184 1.57 -8.04 -10.25
N LYS A 185 2.87 -8.32 -10.37
CA LYS A 185 3.59 -8.40 -11.64
C LYS A 185 4.48 -9.64 -11.65
N GLN A 186 4.68 -10.21 -12.82
CA GLN A 186 5.69 -11.24 -13.01
C GLN A 186 7.08 -10.59 -12.97
N CYS A 187 7.90 -11.03 -12.03
CA CYS A 187 9.19 -10.45 -11.72
C CYS A 187 10.30 -11.48 -11.97
N ASN A 188 11.37 -11.07 -12.64
CA ASN A 188 12.57 -11.89 -12.73
C ASN A 188 13.46 -11.64 -11.50
N ILE A 189 13.74 -12.68 -10.71
CA ILE A 189 14.54 -12.55 -9.47
C ILE A 189 15.95 -12.05 -9.76
N LYS A 190 16.57 -12.51 -10.87
CA LYS A 190 17.92 -12.09 -11.26
C LYS A 190 18.00 -10.58 -11.46
N ASN A 191 17.00 -10.01 -12.14
CA ASN A 191 16.93 -8.57 -12.36
C ASN A 191 16.74 -7.82 -11.04
N ILE A 192 15.90 -8.33 -10.14
CA ILE A 192 15.72 -7.74 -8.80
C ILE A 192 17.04 -7.75 -8.02
N ILE A 193 17.76 -8.87 -7.99
CA ILE A 193 19.07 -8.97 -7.31
C ILE A 193 20.07 -7.98 -7.91
N GLN A 194 20.11 -7.85 -9.24
CA GLN A 194 21.00 -6.90 -9.93
C GLN A 194 20.68 -5.44 -9.57
N GLU A 195 19.39 -5.08 -9.52
CA GLU A 195 18.96 -3.75 -9.08
C GLU A 195 19.33 -3.47 -7.62
N LEU A 196 19.23 -4.49 -6.76
CA LEU A 196 19.53 -4.36 -5.34
C LEU A 196 21.02 -4.40 -5.01
N LYS A 197 21.89 -4.82 -5.95
CA LYS A 197 23.33 -5.00 -5.73
C LYS A 197 24.03 -3.77 -5.15
N TYR A 198 23.57 -2.57 -5.50
CA TYR A 198 24.09 -1.30 -5.01
C TYR A 198 23.84 -1.04 -3.51
N TYR A 199 22.90 -1.78 -2.93
CA TYR A 199 22.47 -1.63 -1.54
C TYR A 199 23.06 -2.68 -0.59
N PHE A 200 23.71 -3.72 -1.14
CA PHE A 200 24.27 -4.78 -0.32
C PHE A 200 25.56 -4.34 0.37
N TYR A 201 25.86 -4.98 1.50
CA TYR A 201 27.12 -4.77 2.20
C TYR A 201 28.30 -5.00 1.24
N PRO A 202 29.37 -4.17 1.31
CA PRO A 202 30.53 -4.32 0.44
C PRO A 202 31.08 -5.74 0.53
N ASN A 203 31.16 -6.44 -0.61
CA ASN A 203 31.60 -7.84 -0.78
C ASN A 203 30.54 -8.94 -0.61
N SER A 204 29.27 -8.61 -0.35
CA SER A 204 28.20 -9.60 -0.41
C SER A 204 27.94 -10.06 -1.85
N LEU A 205 28.11 -11.37 -2.08
CA LEU A 205 27.87 -12.07 -3.33
C LEU A 205 26.58 -12.89 -3.20
N VAL A 206 25.54 -12.43 -3.89
CA VAL A 206 24.26 -13.14 -4.01
C VAL A 206 24.27 -13.95 -5.31
N ARG A 207 24.13 -15.27 -5.19
CA ARG A 207 24.09 -16.20 -6.33
C ARG A 207 22.73 -16.88 -6.42
N LEU A 208 22.09 -16.75 -7.56
CA LEU A 208 20.90 -17.53 -7.90
C LEU A 208 21.38 -18.88 -8.48
N LEU A 209 20.91 -19.99 -7.92
CA LEU A 209 21.29 -21.33 -8.38
C LEU A 209 20.64 -21.69 -9.72
N GLU A 210 19.47 -21.12 -10.03
CA GLU A 210 18.82 -21.25 -11.33
C GLU A 210 19.06 -20.02 -12.22
N ASN A 211 19.23 -20.21 -13.52
CA ASN A 211 19.56 -19.11 -14.44
C ASN A 211 18.40 -18.14 -14.71
N THR A 212 17.16 -18.61 -14.64
CA THR A 212 15.96 -17.82 -14.93
C THR A 212 14.82 -18.22 -13.99
N VAL A 213 14.48 -17.33 -13.05
CA VAL A 213 13.36 -17.53 -12.15
C VAL A 213 12.40 -16.35 -12.25
N HIS A 214 11.14 -16.66 -12.53
CA HIS A 214 10.05 -15.69 -12.59
C HIS A 214 9.05 -15.96 -11.48
N ILE A 215 8.78 -14.96 -10.66
CA ILE A 215 7.79 -15.02 -9.57
C ILE A 215 6.74 -13.95 -9.81
N LYS A 216 5.46 -14.32 -9.76
CA LYS A 216 4.35 -13.37 -9.76
C LYS A 216 4.16 -12.85 -8.34
N THR A 217 4.48 -11.57 -8.10
CA THR A 217 4.43 -10.96 -6.76
C THR A 217 4.35 -9.43 -6.85
N ILE A 218 4.39 -8.72 -5.72
CA ILE A 218 4.53 -7.27 -5.66
C ILE A 218 6.03 -6.92 -5.66
N PRO A 219 6.58 -6.31 -6.74
CA PRO A 219 8.03 -6.14 -6.87
C PRO A 219 8.68 -5.32 -5.75
N CYS A 220 7.99 -4.31 -5.20
CA CYS A 220 8.56 -3.48 -4.14
C CYS A 220 8.65 -4.21 -2.80
N ILE A 221 7.67 -5.08 -2.50
CA ILE A 221 7.66 -5.87 -1.27
C ILE A 221 8.69 -6.99 -1.38
N LEU A 222 8.79 -7.66 -2.53
CA LEU A 222 9.84 -8.66 -2.76
C LEU A 222 11.25 -8.06 -2.63
N LYS A 223 11.46 -6.83 -3.15
CA LYS A 223 12.73 -6.12 -2.99
C LYS A 223 13.07 -5.86 -1.52
N LEU A 224 12.11 -5.38 -0.74
CA LEU A 224 12.29 -5.17 0.69
C LEU A 224 12.59 -6.47 1.41
N LEU A 225 11.86 -7.54 1.12
CA LEU A 225 12.07 -8.86 1.70
C LEU A 225 13.51 -9.35 1.45
N LEU A 226 13.96 -9.32 0.19
CA LEU A 226 15.33 -9.72 -0.16
C LEU A 226 16.39 -8.85 0.52
N LEU A 227 16.16 -7.54 0.64
CA LEU A 227 17.06 -6.66 1.39
C LEU A 227 17.18 -7.06 2.86
N ILE A 228 16.05 -7.33 3.53
CA ILE A 228 16.03 -7.75 4.93
C ILE A 228 16.86 -9.03 5.13
N ILE A 229 16.71 -10.00 4.22
CA ILE A 229 17.40 -11.30 4.28
C ILE A 229 18.90 -11.15 4.00
N ILE A 230 19.27 -10.35 3.00
CA ILE A 230 20.66 -10.15 2.64
C ILE A 230 21.41 -9.39 3.74
N GLU A 231 20.76 -8.37 4.32
CA GLU A 231 21.28 -7.63 5.48
C GLU A 231 21.42 -8.49 6.73
N SER A 232 20.58 -9.50 6.93
CA SER A 232 20.67 -10.37 8.09
C SER A 232 21.76 -11.43 7.96
N SER A 233 22.42 -11.54 6.81
CA SER A 233 23.54 -12.47 6.65
C SER A 233 24.85 -11.92 7.22
N ASN A 234 25.54 -12.76 7.99
CA ASN A 234 26.92 -12.59 8.43
C ASN A 234 27.93 -13.15 7.42
N SER A 235 27.46 -13.81 6.35
CA SER A 235 28.31 -14.40 5.31
C SER A 235 28.38 -13.51 4.09
N ASN A 236 29.56 -13.45 3.47
CA ASN A 236 29.77 -12.77 2.20
C ASN A 236 29.11 -13.49 1.03
N VAL A 237 28.66 -14.74 1.19
CA VAL A 237 28.02 -15.50 0.12
C VAL A 237 26.62 -15.94 0.53
N ILE A 238 25.65 -15.66 -0.34
CA ILE A 238 24.23 -15.98 -0.15
C ILE A 238 23.76 -16.72 -1.40
N PHE A 239 23.17 -17.90 -1.22
CA PHE A 239 22.62 -18.71 -2.31
C PHE A 239 21.10 -18.69 -2.28
N ILE A 240 20.49 -18.37 -3.40
CA ILE A 240 19.03 -18.37 -3.57
C ILE A 240 18.67 -19.53 -4.50
N LYS A 241 17.76 -20.39 -4.04
CA LYS A 241 17.19 -21.53 -4.75
C LYS A 241 15.68 -21.38 -4.80
N THR A 242 15.06 -21.68 -5.94
CA THR A 242 13.60 -21.69 -6.04
C THR A 242 13.10 -23.09 -6.27
N LEU A 243 12.13 -23.49 -5.45
CA LEU A 243 11.48 -24.78 -5.60
C LEU A 243 10.14 -24.53 -6.29
N ASN A 244 10.13 -24.68 -7.62
CA ASN A 244 8.90 -24.79 -8.38
C ASN A 244 8.43 -26.24 -8.32
N ILE A 245 7.53 -26.54 -7.36
CA ILE A 245 6.81 -27.80 -7.36
C ILE A 245 5.69 -27.66 -8.38
N ARG A 246 5.61 -28.57 -9.37
CA ARG A 246 4.56 -28.54 -10.40
C ARG A 246 3.18 -28.46 -9.74
N GLY A 247 2.49 -27.33 -9.91
CA GLY A 247 1.13 -27.11 -9.41
C GLY A 247 1.02 -26.54 -7.99
N GLN A 248 2.12 -26.18 -7.31
CA GLN A 248 2.07 -25.58 -5.96
C GLN A 248 3.03 -24.38 -5.79
N ASP A 249 2.74 -23.61 -4.74
CA ASP A 249 3.33 -22.35 -4.26
C ASP A 249 4.82 -22.09 -4.61
N ASN A 250 5.14 -20.85 -4.97
CA ASN A 250 6.51 -20.43 -5.24
C ASN A 250 7.30 -20.41 -3.92
N CYS A 251 8.13 -21.43 -3.70
CA CYS A 251 9.00 -21.49 -2.53
C CYS A 251 10.39 -20.91 -2.83
N LEU A 252 10.82 -19.94 -2.01
CA LEU A 252 12.16 -19.35 -2.03
C LEU A 252 12.98 -19.91 -0.86
N LYS A 253 14.07 -20.61 -1.17
CA LYS A 253 15.05 -21.07 -0.18
C LYS A 253 16.34 -20.28 -0.30
N ILE A 254 16.77 -19.68 0.80
CA ILE A 254 17.95 -18.82 0.83
C ILE A 254 18.91 -19.37 1.87
N HIS A 255 20.11 -19.72 1.45
CA HIS A 255 21.14 -20.36 2.27
C HIS A 255 22.28 -19.39 2.53
N SER A 256 22.63 -19.21 3.80
CA SER A 256 23.74 -18.37 4.24
C SER A 256 24.09 -18.63 5.72
N LYS A 257 24.78 -17.71 6.38
CA LYS A 257 24.92 -17.68 7.84
C LYS A 257 24.16 -16.46 8.38
N PHE A 258 22.94 -16.65 8.86
CA PHE A 258 22.05 -15.56 9.25
C PHE A 258 22.14 -15.23 10.74
N ASN A 259 22.07 -13.94 11.05
CA ASN A 259 21.67 -13.43 12.35
C ASN A 259 20.13 -13.40 12.40
N ILE A 260 19.55 -14.41 13.05
CA ILE A 260 18.09 -14.61 13.08
C ILE A 260 17.38 -13.54 13.90
N GLU A 261 17.98 -13.05 14.98
CA GLU A 261 17.42 -11.95 15.77
C GLU A 261 17.31 -10.68 14.93
N LYS A 262 18.40 -10.31 14.21
CA LYS A 262 18.41 -9.15 13.30
C LYS A 262 17.36 -9.31 12.20
N PHE A 263 17.23 -10.52 11.65
CA PHE A 263 16.21 -10.83 10.65
C PHE A 263 14.80 -10.64 11.21
N GLN A 264 14.49 -11.24 12.36
CA GLN A 264 13.16 -11.20 12.98
C GLN A 264 12.73 -9.78 13.34
N VAL A 265 13.62 -8.99 13.96
CA VAL A 265 13.33 -7.58 14.30
C VAL A 265 12.95 -6.78 13.06
N ARG A 266 13.68 -6.96 11.95
CA ARG A 266 13.39 -6.25 10.69
C ARG A 266 12.16 -6.79 9.97
N TYR A 267 11.95 -8.10 10.03
CA TYR A 267 10.75 -8.72 9.46
C TYR A 267 9.50 -8.19 10.16
N LEU A 268 9.48 -8.18 11.51
CA LEU A 268 8.39 -7.65 12.32
C LEU A 268 8.11 -6.17 12.03
N GLN A 269 9.15 -5.35 11.85
CA GLN A 269 9.00 -3.94 11.49
C GLN A 269 8.18 -3.72 10.21
N PHE A 270 8.26 -4.65 9.26
CA PHE A 270 7.57 -4.56 7.96
C PHE A 270 6.51 -5.65 7.77
N GLU A 271 6.15 -6.36 8.84
CA GLU A 271 5.33 -7.57 8.78
C GLU A 271 4.04 -7.35 8.01
N TYR A 272 3.35 -6.25 8.29
CA TYR A 272 2.11 -5.88 7.61
C TYR A 272 2.24 -5.90 6.08
N PHE A 273 3.35 -5.37 5.54
CA PHE A 273 3.60 -5.37 4.11
C PHE A 273 4.11 -6.72 3.61
N LEU A 274 4.95 -7.41 4.38
CA LEU A 274 5.51 -8.70 4.00
C LEU A 274 4.44 -9.80 3.93
N GLN A 275 3.45 -9.77 4.83
CA GLN A 275 2.27 -10.65 4.79
C GLN A 275 1.47 -10.51 3.49
N ALA A 276 1.65 -9.42 2.73
CA ALA A 276 1.01 -9.24 1.42
C ALA A 276 1.46 -10.26 0.36
N ILE A 277 2.67 -10.83 0.54
CA ILE A 277 3.28 -11.75 -0.41
C ILE A 277 3.77 -13.06 0.23
N VAL A 278 3.98 -13.09 1.56
CA VAL A 278 4.47 -14.26 2.29
C VAL A 278 3.30 -15.00 2.95
N LYS A 279 3.13 -16.26 2.60
CA LYS A 279 2.16 -17.19 3.20
C LYS A 279 2.72 -17.86 4.45
N CYS A 280 3.94 -18.35 4.36
CA CYS A 280 4.64 -19.03 5.45
C CYS A 280 6.13 -18.69 5.40
N ILE A 281 6.75 -18.64 6.56
CA ILE A 281 8.18 -18.46 6.72
C ILE A 281 8.73 -19.49 7.71
N SER A 282 9.84 -20.12 7.35
CA SER A 282 10.68 -20.83 8.30
C SER A 282 12.10 -20.27 8.24
N SER A 283 12.72 -20.06 9.39
CA SER A 283 14.03 -19.41 9.48
C SER A 283 14.90 -20.08 10.53
N ASN A 284 16.14 -20.38 10.18
CA ASN A 284 17.20 -20.80 11.08
C ASN A 284 18.53 -20.15 10.64
N GLU A 285 19.58 -20.32 11.44
CA GLU A 285 20.88 -19.69 11.20
C GLU A 285 21.52 -20.03 9.84
N LYS A 286 21.11 -21.11 9.17
CA LYS A 286 21.68 -21.58 7.90
C LYS A 286 20.78 -21.29 6.70
N GLN A 287 19.47 -21.16 6.92
CA GLN A 287 18.48 -21.12 5.87
C GLN A 287 17.28 -20.27 6.30
N ILE A 288 16.78 -19.47 5.34
CA ILE A 288 15.46 -18.85 5.43
C ILE A 288 14.65 -19.32 4.22
N GLU A 289 13.45 -19.82 4.48
CA GLU A 289 12.52 -20.35 3.48
C GLU A 289 11.20 -19.59 3.54
N PHE A 290 10.71 -19.20 2.36
CA PHE A 290 9.44 -18.50 2.21
C PHE A 290 8.55 -19.24 1.24
N GLU A 291 7.30 -19.42 1.64
CA GLU A 291 6.21 -19.78 0.76
C GLU A 291 5.51 -18.50 0.34
N LEU A 292 5.45 -18.20 -0.96
CA LEU A 292 4.83 -16.98 -1.46
C LEU A 292 3.42 -17.24 -2.00
N TYR A 293 2.51 -16.29 -1.77
CA TYR A 293 1.22 -16.30 -2.45
C TYR A 293 1.37 -16.11 -3.96
N GLN A 294 0.55 -16.81 -4.74
CA GLN A 294 0.46 -16.64 -6.20
C GLN A 294 -0.41 -15.42 -6.60
N GLU A 295 -1.17 -14.89 -5.64
CA GLU A 295 -2.09 -13.75 -5.77
C GLU A 295 -1.96 -12.79 -4.57
N SER A 296 -2.51 -11.58 -4.66
CA SER A 296 -2.45 -10.62 -3.54
C SER A 296 -3.31 -11.06 -2.38
N PHE A 297 -2.68 -11.30 -1.22
CA PHE A 297 -3.37 -11.48 0.04
C PHE A 297 -3.01 -10.33 0.97
N LEU A 298 -3.82 -9.28 1.04
CA LEU A 298 -3.61 -8.26 2.09
C LEU A 298 -4.29 -8.75 3.37
N PRO A 299 -3.59 -8.79 4.52
CA PRO A 299 -4.24 -9.02 5.80
C PRO A 299 -5.21 -7.87 6.05
N TYR A 300 -6.51 -8.14 5.90
CA TYR A 300 -7.56 -7.23 6.35
C TYR A 300 -7.31 -6.93 7.84
N CYS A 301 -7.33 -5.66 8.21
CA CYS A 301 -7.06 -5.16 9.54
C CYS A 301 -7.65 -6.08 10.63
N LYS A 302 -6.79 -6.89 11.28
CA LYS A 302 -6.95 -7.13 12.71
C LYS A 302 -6.05 -6.11 13.40
N PRO A 303 -6.58 -5.16 14.18
CA PRO A 303 -5.78 -4.63 15.28
C PRO A 303 -5.54 -5.82 16.21
N MET A 304 -4.33 -6.37 16.18
CA MET A 304 -4.03 -7.53 17.03
C MET A 304 -3.44 -7.02 18.34
N PHE A 305 -4.25 -7.18 19.39
CA PHE A 305 -3.83 -7.12 20.77
C PHE A 305 -2.60 -8.00 20.99
N LEU A 306 -1.58 -7.43 21.63
CA LEU A 306 -0.46 -8.16 22.20
C LEU A 306 -1.00 -9.16 23.21
N LYS A 307 -0.78 -10.46 22.99
CA LYS A 307 -0.68 -11.40 24.11
C LYS A 307 0.80 -11.47 24.48
N CYS A 308 1.10 -10.95 25.66
CA CYS A 308 2.38 -11.12 26.35
C CYS A 308 2.67 -12.59 26.59
#